data_AF-A0A965UN69-F1
#
_entry.id   AF-A0A965UN69-F1
#
_cell.length_a   1.000
_cell.length_b   1.000
_cell.length_c   1.000
_cell.angle_alpha   90.00
_cell.angle_beta   90.00
_cell.angle_gamma   90.00
#
_symmetry.space_group_name_H-M   'P 1'
#
loop_
_entity.id
_entity.type
_entity.pdbx_description
1 polymer ?
#
loop_
_entity_poly.entity_id
_entity_poly.type
_entity_poly.pdbx_seq_one_letter_code
_entity_poly.pdbx_strand_id
1 'polypeptide(L)'
;MGAMVAYIARVSNPNNQDNPKFDGLLNYMIRNQHWSPFEMANICMEIETTRDIARQILRHRSFTFQKFSQRYAESEDFVYSEARMQDEKNRQSSLPCTDKGTTDWWEEAQIDVMITARAVYKNRSLC
;
A
#
# COMPACT_ATOMS: atom_id res chain seq x y z
N MET A 1 -1.17 -20.25 -8.95
CA MET A 1 -2.16 -19.84 -7.93
C MET A 1 -3.61 -20.05 -8.40
N GLY A 2 -4.03 -19.50 -9.54
CA GLY A 2 -5.42 -19.64 -10.03
C GLY A 2 -5.93 -21.08 -10.22
N ALA A 3 -5.07 -22.00 -10.70
CA ALA A 3 -5.42 -23.40 -10.87
C ALA A 3 -5.84 -24.10 -9.55
N MET A 4 -5.20 -23.74 -8.43
CA MET A 4 -5.49 -24.35 -7.12
C MET A 4 -6.80 -23.82 -6.52
N VAL A 5 -7.10 -22.53 -6.70
CA VAL A 5 -8.39 -21.94 -6.34
C VAL A 5 -9.53 -22.59 -7.13
N ALA A 6 -9.31 -22.83 -8.43
CA ALA A 6 -10.29 -23.51 -9.28
C ALA A 6 -10.48 -24.99 -8.89
N TYR A 7 -9.41 -25.69 -8.51
CA TYR A 7 -9.47 -27.06 -8.00
C TYR A 7 -10.31 -27.15 -6.72
N ILE A 8 -10.13 -26.22 -5.77
CA ILE A 8 -10.93 -26.14 -4.53
C ILE A 8 -12.39 -25.82 -4.86
N ALA A 9 -12.64 -24.87 -5.77
CA ALA A 9 -13.99 -24.51 -6.19
C ALA A 9 -14.77 -25.67 -6.84
N ARG A 10 -14.06 -26.68 -7.38
CA ARG A 10 -14.64 -27.87 -8.00
C ARG A 10 -14.62 -29.10 -7.12
N VAL A 11 -14.39 -28.96 -5.80
CA VAL A 11 -14.39 -30.10 -4.86
C VAL A 11 -15.71 -30.90 -4.88
N SER A 12 -16.82 -30.26 -5.25
CA SER A 12 -18.13 -30.90 -5.42
C SER A 12 -18.36 -31.50 -6.82
N ASN A 13 -17.43 -31.35 -7.75
CA ASN A 13 -17.48 -31.91 -9.11
C ASN A 13 -16.14 -32.63 -9.47
N PRO A 14 -15.92 -33.85 -8.95
CA PRO A 14 -14.65 -34.57 -9.08
C PRO A 14 -14.23 -34.81 -10.54
N ASN A 15 -15.18 -35.06 -11.43
CA ASN A 15 -14.91 -35.38 -12.84
C ASN A 15 -14.32 -34.21 -13.64
N ASN A 16 -14.49 -32.97 -13.16
CA ASN A 16 -14.00 -31.76 -13.84
C ASN A 16 -12.95 -31.02 -13.01
N GLN A 17 -12.50 -31.62 -11.90
CA GLN A 17 -11.70 -30.94 -10.89
C GLN A 17 -10.34 -30.45 -11.45
N ASP A 18 -9.68 -31.30 -12.23
CA ASP A 18 -8.36 -31.03 -12.84
C ASP A 18 -8.41 -30.30 -14.19
N ASN A 19 -9.58 -29.79 -14.60
CA ASN A 19 -9.69 -29.14 -15.90
C ASN A 19 -8.85 -27.85 -15.95
N PRO A 20 -7.86 -27.76 -16.85
CA PRO A 20 -6.91 -26.65 -16.93
C PRO A 20 -7.55 -25.33 -17.40
N LYS A 21 -8.78 -25.38 -17.95
CA LYS A 21 -9.56 -24.21 -18.32
C LYS A 21 -10.39 -23.77 -17.11
N PHE A 22 -9.91 -22.77 -16.37
CA PHE A 22 -10.58 -22.27 -15.18
C PHE A 22 -10.92 -20.78 -15.20
N ASP A 23 -10.42 -19.99 -16.15
CA ASP A 23 -10.65 -18.53 -16.19
C ASP A 23 -12.15 -18.16 -16.24
N GLY A 24 -12.92 -18.87 -17.08
CA GLY A 24 -14.36 -18.68 -17.16
C GLY A 24 -15.10 -19.00 -15.86
N LEU A 25 -14.62 -20.01 -15.11
CA LEU A 25 -15.16 -20.37 -13.81
C LEU A 25 -14.86 -19.29 -12.76
N LEU A 26 -13.60 -18.84 -12.66
CA LEU A 26 -13.22 -17.80 -11.70
C LEU A 26 -13.97 -16.50 -11.97
N ASN A 27 -14.07 -16.08 -13.24
CA ASN A 27 -14.86 -14.91 -13.65
C ASN A 27 -16.35 -15.07 -13.35
N TYR A 28 -16.90 -16.27 -13.52
CA TYR A 28 -18.29 -16.55 -13.14
C TYR A 28 -18.48 -16.41 -11.62
N MET A 29 -17.58 -16.95 -10.81
CA MET A 29 -17.66 -16.89 -9.35
C MET A 29 -17.56 -15.45 -8.83
N ILE A 30 -16.63 -14.65 -9.35
CA ILE A 30 -16.49 -13.23 -9.02
C ILE A 30 -17.80 -12.47 -9.33
N ARG A 31 -18.38 -12.69 -10.53
CA ARG A 31 -19.64 -12.05 -10.93
C ARG A 31 -20.82 -12.44 -10.05
N ASN A 32 -20.83 -13.67 -9.53
CA ASN A 32 -21.87 -14.18 -8.63
C ASN A 32 -21.50 -14.04 -7.14
N GLN A 33 -20.46 -13.27 -6.81
CA GLN A 33 -20.03 -13.00 -5.43
C GLN A 33 -19.74 -14.27 -4.61
N HIS A 34 -19.32 -15.36 -5.27
CA HIS A 34 -18.91 -16.60 -4.61
C HIS A 34 -17.45 -16.50 -4.18
N TRP A 35 -17.22 -15.84 -3.04
CA TRP A 35 -15.87 -15.49 -2.55
C TRP A 35 -15.16 -16.59 -1.78
N SER A 36 -15.87 -17.55 -1.19
CA SER A 36 -15.27 -18.54 -0.27
C SER A 36 -14.10 -19.34 -0.85
N PRO A 37 -14.03 -19.70 -2.15
CA PRO A 37 -12.84 -20.39 -2.66
C PRO A 37 -11.63 -19.47 -2.82
N PHE A 38 -11.83 -18.15 -2.96
CA PHE A 38 -10.76 -17.16 -3.01
C PHE A 38 -10.17 -16.87 -1.62
N GLU A 39 -10.95 -17.05 -0.55
CA GLU A 39 -10.51 -16.91 0.85
C GLU A 39 -9.58 -18.06 1.29
N MET A 40 -9.53 -19.16 0.53
CA MET A 40 -8.63 -20.30 0.78
C MET A 40 -7.19 -20.04 0.36
N ALA A 41 -6.91 -18.92 -0.30
CA ALA A 41 -5.59 -18.55 -0.77
C ALA A 41 -5.13 -17.26 -0.09
N ASN A 42 -3.91 -17.26 0.46
CA ASN A 42 -3.29 -16.10 1.08
C ASN A 42 -2.02 -15.69 0.33
N ILE A 43 -1.71 -14.39 0.31
CA ILE A 43 -0.48 -13.83 -0.23
C ILE A 43 0.17 -12.99 0.87
N CYS A 44 1.48 -13.13 1.04
CA CYS A 44 2.30 -12.19 1.82
C CYS A 44 3.10 -11.33 0.84
N MET A 45 3.04 -10.01 1.00
CA MET A 45 3.77 -9.06 0.18
C MET A 45 4.51 -8.07 1.07
N GLU A 46 5.75 -7.77 0.70
CA GLU A 46 6.47 -6.64 1.24
C GLU A 46 6.08 -5.37 0.47
N ILE A 47 5.83 -4.29 1.21
CA ILE A 47 5.44 -3.00 0.64
C ILE A 47 6.36 -1.94 1.22
N GLU A 48 7.27 -1.43 0.39
CA GLU A 48 8.10 -0.27 0.69
C GLU A 48 7.35 1.00 0.28
N THR A 49 7.01 1.85 1.25
CA THR A 49 6.25 3.08 0.98
C THR A 49 6.41 4.10 2.11
N THR A 50 6.01 5.34 1.85
CA THR A 50 6.02 6.42 2.83
C THR A 50 4.97 6.20 3.93
N ARG A 51 5.21 6.78 5.10
CA ARG A 51 4.37 6.54 6.29
C ARG A 51 2.91 6.99 6.11
N ASP A 52 2.68 8.04 5.34
CA ASP A 52 1.36 8.57 4.99
C ASP A 52 0.56 7.59 4.10
N ILE A 53 1.18 7.02 3.07
CA ILE A 53 0.57 5.98 2.23
C ILE A 53 0.35 4.69 3.04
N ALA A 54 1.33 4.29 3.85
CA ALA A 54 1.20 3.14 4.74
C ALA A 54 0.02 3.27 5.72
N ARG A 55 -0.32 4.49 6.16
CA ARG A 55 -1.51 4.75 7.01
C ARG A 55 -2.82 4.57 6.24
N GLN A 56 -2.84 4.86 4.94
CA GLN A 56 -4.01 4.58 4.11
C GLN A 56 -4.23 3.07 3.97
N ILE A 57 -3.15 2.33 3.65
CA ILE A 57 -3.17 0.87 3.53
C ILE A 57 -3.63 0.21 4.85
N LEU A 58 -3.17 0.71 6.00
CA LEU A 58 -3.59 0.21 7.31
C LEU A 58 -5.12 0.28 7.57
N ARG A 59 -5.88 1.09 6.82
CA ARG A 59 -7.35 1.14 6.95
C ARG A 59 -8.05 -0.08 6.35
N HIS A 60 -7.36 -0.87 5.53
CA HIS A 60 -7.88 -2.11 4.96
C HIS A 60 -7.83 -3.24 6.00
N ARG A 61 -8.84 -3.27 6.89
CA ARG A 61 -8.93 -4.18 8.04
C ARG A 61 -8.98 -5.67 7.69
N SER A 62 -9.27 -6.03 6.44
CA SER A 62 -9.24 -7.41 5.96
C SER A 62 -7.81 -7.97 5.85
N PHE A 63 -6.78 -7.11 5.89
CA PHE A 63 -5.39 -7.52 5.85
C PHE A 63 -4.79 -7.59 7.25
N THR A 64 -3.81 -8.47 7.41
CA THR A 64 -2.91 -8.50 8.55
C THR A 64 -1.60 -7.83 8.16
N PHE A 65 -1.04 -7.03 9.07
CA PHE A 65 0.16 -6.24 8.80
C PHE A 65 1.27 -6.58 9.78
N GLN A 66 2.49 -6.64 9.26
CA GLN A 66 3.71 -6.62 10.06
C GLN A 66 4.48 -5.35 9.72
N LYS A 67 5.01 -4.66 10.74
CA LYS A 67 5.83 -3.45 10.56
C LYS A 67 7.07 -3.55 11.42
N PHE A 68 8.18 -3.01 10.92
CA PHE A 68 9.38 -2.86 11.73
C PHE A 68 9.08 -2.04 12.98
N SER A 69 9.57 -2.53 14.12
CA SER A 69 9.44 -1.84 15.39
C SER A 69 10.47 -0.72 15.46
N GLN A 70 9.99 0.53 15.43
CA GLN A 70 10.83 1.71 15.64
C GLN A 70 11.36 1.85 17.08
N ARG A 71 11.06 0.91 17.98
CA ARG A 71 11.71 0.80 19.29
C ARG A 71 13.11 0.18 19.19
N TYR A 72 13.34 -0.66 18.18
CA TYR A 72 14.55 -1.46 18.03
C TYR A 72 15.26 -1.24 16.69
N ALA A 73 14.60 -0.58 15.73
CA ALA A 73 15.16 -0.21 14.45
C ALA A 73 15.14 1.32 14.29
N GLU A 74 16.22 1.87 13.75
CA GLU A 74 16.26 3.28 13.35
C GLU A 74 15.27 3.52 12.19
N SER A 75 14.64 4.69 12.18
CA SER A 75 13.79 5.07 11.05
C SER A 75 14.65 5.33 9.81
N GLU A 76 14.23 4.79 8.67
CA GLU A 76 14.81 5.09 7.36
C GLU A 76 14.70 6.57 6.98
N ASP A 77 15.37 6.91 5.87
CA ASP A 77 15.50 8.26 5.35
C ASP A 77 14.16 8.94 5.02
N PHE A 78 14.16 10.25 5.18
CA PHE A 78 13.02 11.09 4.83
C PHE A 78 12.89 11.17 3.31
N VAL A 79 11.65 11.11 2.83
CA VAL A 79 11.32 11.29 1.42
C VAL A 79 10.75 12.69 1.24
N TYR A 80 11.23 13.40 0.22
CA TYR A 80 10.71 14.72 -0.15
C TYR A 80 9.36 14.59 -0.86
N SER A 81 8.45 15.51 -0.57
CA SER A 81 7.21 15.64 -1.33
C SER A 81 7.32 16.79 -2.32
N GLU A 82 6.80 16.59 -3.52
CA GLU A 82 6.61 17.66 -4.51
C GLU A 82 5.54 18.66 -4.05
N ALA A 83 5.72 19.92 -4.44
CA ALA A 83 4.70 20.95 -4.28
C ALA A 83 3.52 20.67 -5.25
N ARG A 84 2.31 20.61 -4.70
CA ARG A 84 1.08 20.30 -5.46
C ARG A 84 0.01 21.31 -5.10
N MET A 85 -0.71 21.80 -6.10
CA MET A 85 -1.85 22.70 -5.91
C MET A 85 -3.14 21.89 -5.76
N GLN A 86 -4.07 22.38 -4.95
CA GLN A 86 -5.37 21.73 -4.77
C GLN A 86 -6.23 21.92 -6.03
N ASP A 87 -6.84 20.84 -6.52
CA ASP A 87 -7.82 20.92 -7.60
C ASP A 87 -9.11 21.57 -7.05
N GLU A 88 -9.61 22.60 -7.75
CA GLU A 88 -10.78 23.40 -7.34
C GLU A 88 -12.10 22.62 -7.42
N LYS A 89 -12.16 21.57 -8.25
CA LYS A 89 -13.38 20.79 -8.50
C LYS A 89 -13.35 19.46 -7.75
N ASN A 90 -12.20 18.78 -7.76
CA ASN A 90 -12.04 17.48 -7.11
C ASN A 90 -11.13 17.60 -5.87
N ARG A 91 -11.74 17.61 -4.69
CA ARG A 91 -11.02 17.68 -3.40
C ARG A 91 -10.08 16.50 -3.12
N GLN A 92 -10.22 15.40 -3.86
CA GLN A 92 -9.32 14.24 -3.76
C GLN A 92 -8.19 14.29 -4.79
N SER A 93 -8.21 15.27 -5.70
CA SER A 93 -7.21 15.47 -6.75
C SER A 93 -6.26 16.62 -6.38
N SER A 94 -5.11 16.62 -7.03
CA SER A 94 -4.16 17.73 -7.00
C SER A 94 -3.60 17.99 -8.39
N LEU A 95 -3.06 19.18 -8.61
CA LEU A 95 -2.44 19.64 -9.85
C LEU A 95 -0.96 19.92 -9.61
N PRO A 96 -0.09 19.81 -10.64
CA PRO A 96 1.31 20.24 -10.51
C PRO A 96 1.40 21.70 -10.09
N CYS A 97 2.32 22.04 -9.19
CA CYS A 97 2.59 23.44 -8.88
C CYS A 97 3.24 24.12 -10.10
N THR A 98 2.69 25.25 -10.52
CA THR A 98 3.22 26.04 -11.64
C THR A 98 4.09 27.21 -11.19
N ASP A 99 4.01 27.58 -9.91
CA ASP A 99 4.83 28.64 -9.34
C ASP A 99 6.17 28.09 -8.84
N LYS A 100 7.24 28.55 -9.47
CA LYS A 100 8.60 28.14 -9.11
C LYS A 100 8.97 28.63 -7.71
N GLY A 101 8.57 29.85 -7.33
CA GLY A 101 8.88 30.40 -6.01
C GLY A 101 8.31 29.54 -4.88
N THR A 102 7.06 29.10 -5.05
CA THR A 102 6.40 28.17 -4.11
C THR A 102 7.07 26.80 -4.08
N THR A 103 7.50 26.29 -5.24
CA THR A 103 8.18 24.99 -5.32
C THR A 103 9.54 25.01 -4.62
N ASP A 104 10.36 26.03 -4.93
CA ASP A 104 11.69 26.22 -4.33
C ASP A 104 11.57 26.42 -2.81
N TRP A 105 10.64 27.28 -2.36
CA TRP A 105 10.37 27.49 -0.94
C TRP A 105 9.93 26.21 -0.22
N TRP A 106 9.04 25.42 -0.84
CA TRP A 106 8.55 24.17 -0.26
C TRP A 106 9.66 23.13 -0.11
N GLU A 107 10.58 23.06 -1.07
CA GLU A 107 11.75 22.20 -0.99
C GLU A 107 12.68 22.63 0.15
N GLU A 108 13.06 23.91 0.20
CA GLU A 108 13.92 24.47 1.25
C GLU A 108 13.32 24.28 2.65
N ALA A 109 12.03 24.58 2.82
CA ALA A 109 11.34 24.42 4.10
C ALA A 109 11.31 22.97 4.57
N GLN A 110 11.14 22.01 3.65
CA GLN A 110 11.23 20.58 3.99
C GLN A 110 12.64 20.19 4.44
N ILE A 111 13.68 20.66 3.75
CA ILE A 111 15.08 20.39 4.08
C ILE A 111 15.38 20.84 5.52
N ASP A 112 15.04 22.08 5.86
CA ASP A 112 15.33 22.65 7.18
C ASP A 112 14.68 21.87 8.33
N VAL A 113 13.40 21.51 8.17
CA VAL A 113 12.66 20.70 9.15
C VAL A 113 13.28 19.31 9.28
N MET A 114 13.65 18.67 8.16
CA MET A 114 14.23 17.33 8.18
C MET A 114 15.62 17.31 8.82
N ILE A 115 16.47 18.31 8.55
CA ILE A 115 17.79 18.44 9.19
C ILE A 115 17.62 18.53 10.71
N THR A 116 16.73 19.41 11.16
CA THR A 116 16.46 19.62 12.59
C THR A 116 15.91 18.35 13.24
N ALA A 117 14.93 17.71 12.60
CA ALA A 117 14.32 16.47 13.10
C ALA A 117 15.33 15.33 13.19
N ARG A 118 16.20 15.16 12.17
CA ARG A 118 17.27 14.15 12.16
C ARG A 118 18.27 14.39 13.28
N ALA A 119 18.69 15.64 13.48
CA ALA A 119 19.65 15.99 14.54
C ALA A 119 19.11 15.64 15.93
N VAL A 120 17.86 16.03 16.22
CA VAL A 120 17.21 15.71 17.51
C VAL A 120 16.98 14.21 17.66
N TYR A 121 16.55 13.51 16.61
CA TYR A 121 16.33 12.06 16.64
C TYR A 121 17.61 11.29 16.97
N LYS A 122 18.76 11.65 16.36
CA LYS A 122 20.05 11.02 16.64
C LYS A 122 20.55 11.30 18.06
N ASN A 123 20.25 12.47 18.61
CA ASN A 123 20.64 12.82 19.98
C ASN A 123 19.75 12.16 21.05
N ARG A 124 18.67 11.47 20.67
CA ARG A 124 17.78 10.75 21.59
C ARG A 124 18.48 9.68 22.43
N SER A 125 19.59 9.11 21.95
CA SER A 125 20.39 8.12 22.70
C SER A 125 21.21 8.73 23.85
N LEU A 126 21.24 10.07 23.99
CA LEU A 126 21.92 10.79 25.07
C LEU A 126 20.99 11.22 26.22
N CYS A 127 19.69 10.89 26.15
CA CYS A 127 18.70 11.20 27.17
C CYS A 127 18.08 9.93 27.77
#